data_AF-A0A6J6IGV8-F1
#
_entry.id   AF-A0A6J6IGV8-F1
#
_cell.length_a   1.000
_cell.length_b   1.000
_cell.length_c   1.000
_cell.angle_alpha   90.00
_cell.angle_beta   90.00
_cell.angle_gamma   90.00
#
_symmetry.space_group_name_H-M   'P 1'
#
loop_
_entity.id
_entity.type
_entity.pdbx_description
1 polymer ?
#
loop_
_entity_poly.entity_id
_entity_poly.type
_entity_poly.pdbx_seq_one_letter_code
_entity_poly.pdbx_strand_id
1 'polypeptide(L)'
;MENFLALPTWVIIGICVLVPVVLCVLIVPFVINGKYKTQAEDDSVIGPAAAFLGTAFTLLLAFVIVNVWTAESAREEALFREFSQIEDVMLEVSVIDPGMKEEFRASLQKYVDSLIVKEIDVPAPIGGDPETNSAFREFLELTDRSQVALSTDATKATEANGLFTEVQELIAERQTRVNSGGAHLDVIFIAIMALLGIITVLLVAVLPVTSSRKSKWLQSLSVAIATGLIMSLIFYISSDDYSHRAEQGQVERIYELFN
;
A
#
# COMPACT_ATOMS: atom_id res chain seq x y z
N MET A 1 -15.47 -5.87 -5.20
CA MET A 1 -14.38 -6.33 -4.32
C MET A 1 -13.45 -5.19 -3.93
N GLU A 2 -13.42 -4.08 -4.67
CA GLU A 2 -12.88 -2.78 -4.21
C GLU A 2 -13.43 -2.40 -2.81
N ASN A 3 -14.71 -2.69 -2.55
CA ASN A 3 -15.32 -2.49 -1.23
C ASN A 3 -14.77 -3.40 -0.10
N PHE A 4 -13.98 -4.44 -0.37
CA PHE A 4 -13.46 -5.32 0.69
C PHE A 4 -12.25 -4.71 1.40
N LEU A 5 -11.34 -4.08 0.65
CA LEU A 5 -10.18 -3.39 1.23
C LEU A 5 -10.58 -2.07 1.91
N ALA A 6 -11.71 -1.49 1.52
CA ALA A 6 -12.33 -0.35 2.18
C ALA A 6 -13.06 -0.70 3.50
N LEU A 7 -13.16 -1.98 3.88
CA LEU A 7 -13.75 -2.36 5.16
C LEU A 7 -12.82 -1.98 6.32
N PRO A 8 -13.37 -1.73 7.52
CA PRO A 8 -12.55 -1.53 8.71
C PRO A 8 -11.58 -2.70 8.90
N THR A 9 -10.33 -2.40 9.26
CA THR A 9 -9.25 -3.39 9.40
C THR A 9 -9.62 -4.57 10.31
N TRP A 10 -10.37 -4.32 11.38
CA TRP A 10 -10.87 -5.36 12.28
C TRP A 10 -11.86 -6.34 11.61
N VAL A 11 -12.64 -5.87 10.62
CA VAL A 11 -13.55 -6.72 9.82
C VAL A 11 -12.73 -7.61 8.90
N ILE A 12 -11.71 -7.05 8.23
CA ILE A 12 -10.82 -7.80 7.35
C ILE A 12 -10.11 -8.90 8.14
N ILE A 13 -9.49 -8.56 9.28
CA ILE A 13 -8.85 -9.51 10.20
C ILE A 13 -9.85 -10.59 10.60
N GLY A 14 -11.05 -10.18 11.00
CA GLY A 14 -12.14 -11.07 11.39
C GLY A 14 -12.49 -12.07 10.29
N ILE A 15 -12.74 -11.61 9.06
CA ILE A 15 -13.09 -12.48 7.93
C ILE A 15 -11.95 -13.42 7.57
N CYS A 16 -10.72 -12.92 7.49
CA CYS A 16 -9.54 -13.69 7.12
C CYS A 16 -9.23 -14.82 8.10
N VAL A 17 -9.50 -14.63 9.40
CA VAL A 17 -9.27 -15.66 10.41
C VAL A 17 -10.51 -16.55 10.59
N LEU A 18 -11.71 -15.97 10.64
CA LEU A 18 -12.94 -16.72 10.89
C LEU A 18 -13.28 -17.67 9.76
N VAL A 19 -13.13 -17.28 8.49
CA VAL A 19 -13.51 -18.15 7.36
C VAL A 19 -12.70 -19.46 7.35
N PRO A 20 -11.36 -19.46 7.42
CA PRO A 20 -10.57 -20.68 7.54
C PRO A 20 -10.89 -21.50 8.80
N VAL A 21 -11.08 -20.84 9.95
CA VAL A 21 -11.38 -21.52 11.21
C VAL A 21 -12.74 -22.22 11.15
N VAL A 22 -13.77 -21.54 10.63
CA VAL A 22 -15.11 -22.12 10.44
C VAL A 22 -15.06 -23.29 9.47
N LEU A 23 -14.33 -23.17 8.36
CA LEU A 23 -14.11 -24.29 7.44
C LEU A 23 -13.49 -25.50 8.16
N CYS A 24 -12.46 -25.29 8.99
CA CYS A 24 -11.89 -26.35 9.80
C CYS A 24 -12.89 -26.95 10.79
N VAL A 25 -13.65 -26.12 11.53
CA VAL A 25 -14.63 -26.59 12.51
C VAL A 25 -15.75 -27.42 11.87
N LEU A 26 -16.13 -27.12 10.62
CA LEU A 26 -17.15 -27.87 9.89
C LEU A 26 -16.60 -29.19 9.32
N ILE A 27 -15.38 -29.19 8.79
CA ILE A 27 -14.84 -30.33 8.03
C ILE A 27 -14.15 -31.35 8.94
N VAL A 28 -13.39 -30.90 9.94
CA VAL A 28 -12.60 -31.78 10.82
C VAL A 28 -13.47 -32.82 11.55
N PRO A 29 -14.67 -32.50 12.08
CA PRO A 29 -15.56 -33.50 12.66
C PRO A 29 -16.02 -34.57 11.66
N PHE A 30 -16.29 -34.20 10.41
CA PHE A 30 -16.67 -35.14 9.36
C PHE A 30 -15.52 -36.09 9.02
N VAL A 31 -14.29 -35.59 8.97
CA VAL A 31 -13.08 -36.39 8.72
C VAL A 31 -12.78 -37.33 9.90
N ILE A 32 -12.91 -36.85 11.14
CA ILE A 32 -12.67 -37.65 12.36
C ILE A 32 -13.74 -38.74 12.55
N ASN A 33 -15.00 -38.45 12.24
CA ASN A 33 -16.12 -39.37 12.42
C ASN A 33 -16.34 -40.27 11.19
N GLY A 34 -15.91 -39.82 10.02
CA GLY A 34 -15.87 -40.63 8.81
C GLY A 34 -14.95 -41.82 9.03
N LYS A 35 -15.43 -43.02 8.72
CA LYS A 35 -14.63 -44.26 8.76
C LYS A 35 -13.61 -44.30 7.61
N TYR A 36 -12.89 -43.21 7.36
CA TYR A 36 -11.67 -43.24 6.57
C TYR A 36 -10.64 -44.02 7.39
N LYS A 37 -10.74 -45.36 7.31
CA LYS A 37 -9.74 -46.28 7.81
C LYS A 37 -8.44 -45.84 7.16
N THR A 38 -7.50 -45.41 8.00
CA THR A 38 -6.09 -45.29 7.69
C THR A 38 -5.63 -46.61 7.08
N GLN A 39 -5.65 -46.67 5.75
CA GLN A 39 -4.96 -47.70 4.99
C GLN A 39 -3.52 -47.22 4.93
N ALA A 40 -2.80 -47.49 6.02
CA ALA A 40 -1.47 -46.99 6.34
C ALA A 40 -0.36 -47.35 5.32
N GLU A 41 -0.71 -47.93 4.17
CA GLU A 41 0.22 -48.41 3.15
C GLU A 41 0.35 -47.45 1.96
N ASP A 42 -0.66 -46.60 1.66
CA ASP A 42 -0.61 -45.59 0.58
C ASP A 42 -0.40 -44.14 1.06
N ASP A 43 -0.42 -43.89 2.38
CA ASP A 43 -0.28 -42.55 2.99
C ASP A 43 1.16 -42.00 2.96
N SER A 44 2.14 -42.78 2.50
CA SER A 44 3.56 -42.40 2.52
C SER A 44 3.87 -41.19 1.63
N VAL A 45 3.08 -40.97 0.57
CA VAL A 45 3.27 -39.88 -0.39
C VAL A 45 2.39 -38.67 -0.06
N ILE A 46 1.19 -38.90 0.50
CA ILE A 46 0.17 -37.87 0.71
C ILE A 46 0.58 -36.87 1.80
N GLY A 47 1.12 -37.36 2.92
CA GLY A 47 1.63 -36.51 4.00
C GLY A 47 2.76 -35.56 3.55
N PRO A 48 3.83 -36.08 2.92
CA PRO A 48 4.89 -35.24 2.35
C PRO A 48 4.41 -34.29 1.25
N ALA A 49 3.52 -34.71 0.36
CA ALA A 49 2.96 -33.84 -0.68
C ALA A 49 2.18 -32.65 -0.08
N ALA A 50 1.40 -32.89 0.98
CA ALA A 50 0.70 -31.85 1.72
C ALA A 50 1.64 -30.87 2.41
N ALA A 51 2.69 -31.39 3.05
CA ALA A 51 3.72 -30.57 3.68
C ALA A 51 4.46 -29.71 2.63
N PHE A 52 4.78 -30.28 1.47
CA PHE A 52 5.37 -29.55 0.36
C PHE A 52 4.44 -28.43 -0.13
N LEU A 53 3.15 -28.71 -0.35
CA LEU A 53 2.18 -27.71 -0.80
C LEU A 53 2.03 -26.57 0.22
N GLY A 54 1.90 -26.89 1.51
CA GLY A 54 1.81 -25.89 2.58
C GLY A 54 3.07 -25.03 2.68
N THR A 55 4.25 -25.63 2.48
CA THR A 55 5.53 -24.91 2.44
C THR A 55 5.60 -23.99 1.23
N ALA A 56 5.26 -24.49 0.03
CA ALA A 56 5.23 -23.71 -1.20
C ALA A 56 4.26 -22.52 -1.08
N PHE A 57 3.09 -22.74 -0.50
CA PHE A 57 2.12 -21.68 -0.25
C PHE A 57 2.63 -20.65 0.77
N THR A 58 3.28 -21.08 1.85
CA THR A 58 3.89 -20.18 2.83
C THR A 58 4.99 -19.32 2.19
N LEU A 59 5.82 -19.90 1.33
CA LEU A 59 6.83 -19.16 0.58
C LEU A 59 6.20 -18.13 -0.37
N LEU A 60 5.14 -18.51 -1.09
CA LEU A 60 4.39 -17.60 -1.94
C LEU A 60 3.84 -16.42 -1.14
N LEU A 61 3.19 -16.69 0.00
CA LEU A 61 2.67 -15.64 0.89
C LEU A 61 3.78 -14.70 1.38
N ALA A 62 4.94 -15.23 1.73
CA ALA A 62 6.08 -14.42 2.14
C ALA A 62 6.54 -13.46 1.03
N PHE A 63 6.63 -13.94 -0.22
CA PHE A 63 6.95 -13.09 -1.36
C PHE A 63 5.89 -12.00 -1.60
N VAL A 64 4.62 -12.34 -1.45
CA VAL A 64 3.53 -11.37 -1.59
C VAL A 64 3.62 -10.27 -0.53
N ILE A 65 3.86 -10.64 0.74
CA ILE A 65 4.05 -9.64 1.81
C ILE A 65 5.17 -8.67 1.43
N VAL A 66 6.32 -9.18 1.02
CA VAL A 66 7.47 -8.33 0.65
C VAL A 66 7.11 -7.42 -0.52
N ASN A 67 6.47 -7.96 -1.56
CA ASN A 67 6.10 -7.17 -2.74
C ASN A 67 5.12 -6.03 -2.40
N VAL A 68 4.06 -6.35 -1.65
CA VAL A 68 3.04 -5.36 -1.22
C VAL A 68 3.67 -4.31 -0.31
N TRP A 69 4.48 -4.73 0.66
CA TRP A 69 5.17 -3.80 1.55
C TRP A 69 6.17 -2.90 0.82
N THR A 70 6.93 -3.43 -0.14
CA THR A 70 7.88 -2.64 -0.94
C THR A 70 7.16 -1.61 -1.80
N ALA A 71 6.05 -1.98 -2.43
CA ALA A 71 5.29 -1.04 -3.24
C ALA A 71 4.62 0.05 -2.39
N GLU A 72 4.11 -0.33 -1.22
CA GLU A 72 3.52 0.62 -0.28
C GLU A 72 4.57 1.61 0.26
N SER A 73 5.74 1.10 0.65
CA SER A 73 6.89 1.94 1.05
C SER A 73 7.31 2.90 -0.06
N ALA A 74 7.35 2.43 -1.32
CA ALA A 74 7.72 3.26 -2.45
C ALA A 74 6.70 4.39 -2.72
N ARG A 75 5.40 4.14 -2.48
CA ARG A 75 4.35 5.16 -2.57
C ARG A 75 4.51 6.22 -1.48
N GLU A 76 4.70 5.80 -0.23
CA GLU A 76 4.92 6.70 0.90
C GLU A 76 6.18 7.57 0.68
N GLU A 77 7.26 6.96 0.18
CA GLU A 77 8.51 7.67 -0.10
C GLU A 77 8.36 8.67 -1.26
N ALA A 78 7.57 8.34 -2.29
CA ALA A 78 7.31 9.26 -3.40
C ALA A 78 6.50 10.49 -2.96
N LEU A 79 5.48 10.31 -2.11
CA LEU A 79 4.76 11.44 -1.52
C LEU A 79 5.68 12.27 -0.61
N PHE A 80 6.49 11.59 0.21
CA PHE A 80 7.44 12.25 1.09
C PHE A 80 8.43 13.13 0.31
N ARG A 81 9.02 12.60 -0.77
CA ARG A 81 9.94 13.37 -1.62
C ARG A 81 9.27 14.58 -2.25
N GLU A 82 8.05 14.43 -2.76
CA GLU A 82 7.30 15.56 -3.30
C GLU A 82 7.04 16.65 -2.25
N PHE A 83 6.64 16.28 -1.03
CA PHE A 83 6.44 17.24 0.06
C PHE A 83 7.72 17.89 0.56
N SER A 84 8.81 17.12 0.69
CA SER A 84 10.13 17.66 1.01
C SER A 84 10.52 18.73 -0.01
N GLN A 85 10.28 18.46 -1.28
CA GLN A 85 10.63 19.37 -2.36
C GLN A 85 9.79 20.66 -2.35
N ILE A 86 8.53 20.59 -1.91
CA ILE A 86 7.71 21.79 -1.68
C ILE A 86 8.30 22.65 -0.54
N GLU A 87 8.79 22.02 0.52
CA GLU A 87 9.47 22.71 1.63
C GLU A 87 10.75 23.41 1.15
N ASP A 88 11.57 22.72 0.37
CA ASP A 88 12.81 23.26 -0.19
C ASP A 88 12.54 24.46 -1.12
N VAL A 89 11.51 24.37 -1.98
CA VAL A 89 11.05 25.52 -2.78
C VAL A 89 10.65 26.70 -1.88
N MET A 90 9.87 26.47 -0.82
CA MET A 90 9.42 27.52 0.09
C MET A 90 10.58 28.17 0.87
N LEU A 91 11.59 27.39 1.25
CA LEU A 91 12.81 27.89 1.87
C LEU A 91 13.59 28.76 0.89
N GLU A 92 13.78 28.31 -0.35
CA GLU A 92 14.59 29.02 -1.34
C GLU A 92 13.91 30.32 -1.82
N VAL A 93 12.59 30.33 -2.00
CA VAL A 93 11.85 31.58 -2.28
C VAL A 93 12.06 32.60 -1.16
N SER A 94 12.09 32.16 0.10
CA SER A 94 12.25 33.05 1.25
C SER A 94 13.61 33.73 1.31
N VAL A 95 14.64 33.13 0.68
CA VAL A 95 16.00 33.67 0.59
C VAL A 95 16.08 34.74 -0.50
N ILE A 96 15.36 34.57 -1.62
CA ILE A 96 15.49 35.44 -2.82
C ILE A 96 14.69 36.74 -2.67
N ASP A 97 13.38 36.66 -2.37
CA ASP A 97 12.53 37.85 -2.25
C ASP A 97 11.33 37.58 -1.31
N PRO A 98 11.25 38.28 -0.17
CA PRO A 98 10.10 38.22 0.73
C PRO A 98 8.77 38.56 0.04
N GLY A 99 8.78 39.37 -1.02
CA GLY A 99 7.58 39.73 -1.79
C GLY A 99 7.06 38.59 -2.67
N MET A 100 7.95 37.75 -3.22
CA MET A 100 7.57 36.57 -4.00
C MET A 100 7.07 35.43 -3.11
N LYS A 101 7.51 35.40 -1.85
CA LYS A 101 7.15 34.37 -0.87
C LYS A 101 5.63 34.17 -0.76
N GLU A 102 4.86 35.24 -0.64
CA GLU A 102 3.40 35.12 -0.48
C GLU A 102 2.70 34.61 -1.75
N GLU A 103 3.17 35.02 -2.94
CA GLU A 103 2.58 34.55 -4.20
C GLU A 103 2.89 33.05 -4.43
N PHE A 104 4.12 32.62 -4.16
CA PHE A 104 4.51 31.20 -4.21
C PHE A 104 3.78 30.39 -3.15
N ARG A 105 3.71 30.88 -1.91
CA ARG A 105 2.99 30.23 -0.81
C ARG A 105 1.53 29.99 -1.18
N ALA A 106 0.83 31.02 -1.66
CA ALA A 106 -0.57 30.91 -2.03
C ALA A 106 -0.79 29.92 -3.19
N SER A 107 0.11 29.92 -4.18
CA SER A 107 0.01 29.00 -5.33
C SER A 107 0.31 27.55 -4.94
N LEU A 108 1.34 27.31 -4.12
CA LEU A 108 1.68 25.99 -3.60
C LEU A 108 0.62 25.47 -2.63
N GLN A 109 0.03 26.33 -1.80
CA GLN A 109 -1.08 25.96 -0.94
C GLN A 109 -2.29 25.50 -1.75
N LYS A 110 -2.67 26.24 -2.81
CA LYS A 110 -3.76 25.82 -3.72
C LYS A 110 -3.47 24.46 -4.36
N TYR A 111 -2.21 24.22 -4.74
CA TYR A 111 -1.77 22.93 -5.26
C TYR A 111 -1.91 21.82 -4.22
N VAL A 112 -1.40 22.03 -3.00
CA VAL A 112 -1.44 21.06 -1.91
C VAL A 112 -2.87 20.77 -1.44
N ASP A 113 -3.72 21.78 -1.34
CA ASP A 113 -5.15 21.61 -1.00
C ASP A 113 -5.85 20.70 -2.02
N SER A 114 -5.61 20.92 -3.32
CA SER A 114 -6.16 20.06 -4.38
C SER A 114 -5.57 18.65 -4.32
N LEU A 115 -4.26 18.53 -4.11
CA LEU A 115 -3.57 17.26 -4.02
C LEU A 115 -4.14 16.38 -2.91
N ILE A 116 -4.34 16.95 -1.72
CA ILE A 116 -4.89 16.22 -0.57
C ILE A 116 -6.28 15.69 -0.91
N VAL A 117 -7.18 16.57 -1.36
CA VAL A 117 -8.58 16.21 -1.58
C VAL A 117 -8.78 15.28 -2.79
N LYS A 118 -7.94 15.38 -3.82
CA LYS A 118 -8.18 14.74 -5.12
C LYS A 118 -7.23 13.60 -5.47
N GLU A 119 -6.09 13.48 -4.78
CA GLU A 119 -5.10 12.46 -5.07
C GLU A 119 -4.66 11.64 -3.85
N ILE A 120 -4.85 12.16 -2.63
CA ILE A 120 -4.49 11.45 -1.37
C ILE A 120 -5.76 10.84 -0.74
N ASP A 121 -6.79 11.65 -0.50
CA ASP A 121 -8.07 11.21 0.09
C ASP A 121 -8.84 10.25 -0.83
N VAL A 122 -8.52 10.24 -2.12
CA VAL A 122 -9.10 9.36 -3.12
C VAL A 122 -8.00 8.76 -4.01
N PRO A 123 -8.18 7.53 -4.52
CA PRO A 123 -7.20 6.93 -5.42
C PRO A 123 -6.97 7.80 -6.67
N ALA A 124 -5.76 8.33 -6.81
CA ALA A 124 -5.40 9.16 -7.94
C ALA A 124 -5.38 8.35 -9.26
N PRO A 125 -5.89 8.92 -10.38
CA PRO A 125 -5.71 8.31 -11.69
C PRO A 125 -4.24 8.38 -12.12
N ILE A 126 -3.82 7.45 -12.98
CA ILE A 126 -2.49 7.50 -13.62
C ILE A 126 -2.36 8.83 -14.38
N GLY A 127 -1.28 9.56 -14.12
CA GLY A 127 -1.04 10.90 -14.67
C GLY A 127 -1.60 12.05 -13.83
N GLY A 128 -2.19 11.76 -12.66
CA GLY A 128 -2.68 12.75 -11.71
C GLY A 128 -4.08 13.27 -12.02
N ASP A 129 -4.73 13.85 -11.03
CA ASP A 129 -6.08 14.39 -11.17
C ASP A 129 -6.06 15.66 -12.05
N PRO A 130 -7.03 15.88 -12.96
CA PRO A 130 -7.05 17.06 -13.83
C PRO A 130 -7.08 18.41 -13.09
N GLU A 131 -7.74 18.49 -11.94
CA GLU A 131 -7.86 19.69 -11.11
C GLU A 131 -6.53 19.98 -10.40
N THR A 132 -5.94 18.96 -9.78
CA THR A 132 -4.62 19.06 -9.15
C THR A 132 -3.53 19.39 -10.17
N ASN A 133 -3.60 18.81 -11.36
CA ASN A 133 -2.73 19.16 -12.48
C ASN A 133 -2.92 20.61 -12.95
N SER A 134 -4.13 21.16 -12.84
CA SER A 134 -4.37 22.58 -13.15
C SER A 134 -3.73 23.49 -12.12
N ALA A 135 -3.92 23.19 -10.82
CA ALA A 135 -3.29 23.95 -9.74
C ALA A 135 -1.75 23.90 -9.82
N PHE A 136 -1.19 22.74 -10.16
CA PHE A 136 0.26 22.60 -10.37
C PHE A 136 0.74 23.40 -11.59
N ARG A 137 -0.01 23.41 -12.71
CA ARG A 137 0.34 24.23 -13.87
C ARG A 137 0.32 25.73 -13.56
N GLU A 138 -0.65 26.21 -12.79
CA GLU A 138 -0.68 27.62 -12.36
C GLU A 138 0.57 27.99 -11.54
N PHE A 139 1.04 27.08 -10.67
CA PHE A 139 2.31 27.25 -9.94
C PHE A 139 3.52 27.29 -10.89
N LEU A 140 3.56 26.45 -11.91
CA LEU A 140 4.64 26.49 -12.92
C LEU A 140 4.60 27.79 -13.73
N GLU A 141 3.42 28.27 -14.13
CA GLU A 141 3.27 29.56 -14.82
C GLU A 141 3.73 30.74 -13.96
N LEU A 142 3.46 30.71 -12.65
CA LEU A 142 4.01 31.67 -11.69
C LEU A 142 5.54 31.60 -11.66
N THR A 143 6.11 30.39 -11.62
CA THR A 143 7.56 30.18 -11.60
C THR A 143 8.22 30.72 -12.87
N ASP A 144 7.67 30.41 -14.05
CA ASP A 144 8.19 30.87 -15.34
C ASP A 144 8.18 32.41 -15.44
N ARG A 145 7.08 33.06 -15.01
CA ARG A 145 7.00 34.53 -14.95
C ARG A 145 8.07 35.11 -14.02
N SER A 146 8.28 34.48 -12.88
CA SER A 146 9.29 34.90 -11.90
C SER A 146 10.71 34.72 -12.43
N GLN A 147 10.98 33.65 -13.17
CA GLN A 147 12.26 33.43 -13.84
C GLN A 147 12.60 34.54 -14.84
N VAL A 148 11.64 34.94 -15.67
CA VAL A 148 11.84 36.05 -16.63
C VAL A 148 12.12 37.36 -15.89
N ALA A 149 11.38 37.64 -14.80
CA ALA A 149 11.58 38.84 -14.01
C ALA A 149 12.98 38.89 -13.36
N LEU A 150 13.42 37.80 -12.73
CA LEU A 150 14.72 37.70 -12.05
C LEU A 150 15.90 37.67 -13.03
N SER A 151 15.71 37.13 -14.24
CA SER A 151 16.73 37.08 -15.29
C SER A 151 17.14 38.46 -15.82
N THR A 152 16.36 39.51 -15.52
CA THR A 152 16.68 40.89 -15.92
C THR A 152 17.88 41.46 -15.14
N ASP A 153 18.21 40.88 -13.98
CA ASP A 153 19.34 41.26 -13.13
C ASP A 153 20.29 40.05 -12.96
N ALA A 154 21.53 40.15 -13.43
CA ALA A 154 22.49 39.05 -13.42
C ALA A 154 22.83 38.53 -12.01
N THR A 155 22.79 39.40 -10.99
CA THR A 155 23.03 39.00 -9.60
C THR A 155 21.86 38.18 -9.07
N LYS A 156 20.62 38.67 -9.27
CA LYS A 156 19.40 37.94 -8.87
C LYS A 156 19.19 36.66 -9.67
N ALA A 157 19.55 36.64 -10.94
CA ALA A 157 19.49 35.45 -11.77
C ALA A 157 20.41 34.34 -11.24
N THR A 158 21.58 34.70 -10.70
CA THR A 158 22.50 33.73 -10.11
C THR A 158 21.97 33.18 -8.79
N GLU A 159 21.41 34.05 -7.94
CA GLU A 159 20.79 33.68 -6.66
C GLU A 159 19.53 32.83 -6.86
N ALA A 160 18.75 33.08 -7.92
CA ALA A 160 17.51 32.35 -8.20
C ALA A 160 17.71 30.97 -8.85
N ASN A 161 18.93 30.61 -9.25
CA ASN A 161 19.20 29.31 -9.86
C ASN A 161 18.89 28.14 -8.92
N GLY A 162 19.10 28.31 -7.60
CA GLY A 162 18.70 27.33 -6.60
C GLY A 162 17.21 27.04 -6.70
N LEU A 163 16.39 28.09 -6.61
CA LEU A 163 14.93 27.98 -6.69
C LEU A 163 14.45 27.23 -7.93
N PHE A 164 14.98 27.57 -9.11
CA PHE A 164 14.55 26.89 -10.34
C PHE A 164 15.02 25.44 -10.40
N THR A 165 16.15 25.11 -9.77
CA THR A 165 16.59 23.71 -9.61
C THR A 165 15.60 22.95 -8.74
N GLU A 166 15.23 23.50 -7.58
CA GLU A 166 14.25 22.89 -6.67
C GLU A 166 12.87 22.71 -7.33
N VAL A 167 12.43 23.65 -8.19
CA VAL A 167 11.17 23.50 -8.93
C VAL A 167 11.26 22.40 -9.99
N GLN A 168 12.39 22.25 -10.69
CA GLN A 168 12.57 21.15 -11.65
C GLN A 168 12.58 19.79 -10.94
N GLU A 169 13.19 19.71 -9.76
CA GLU A 169 13.13 18.52 -8.91
C GLU A 169 11.69 18.24 -8.45
N LEU A 170 10.91 19.26 -8.11
CA LEU A 170 9.48 19.10 -7.76
C LEU A 170 8.68 18.52 -8.93
N ILE A 171 8.93 18.98 -10.16
CA ILE A 171 8.30 18.42 -11.36
C ILE A 171 8.66 16.93 -11.52
N ALA A 172 9.93 16.58 -11.33
CA ALA A 172 10.41 15.21 -11.47
C ALA A 172 9.82 14.27 -10.39
N GLU A 173 9.76 14.72 -9.13
CA GLU A 173 9.18 13.94 -8.03
C GLU A 173 7.67 13.78 -8.21
N ARG A 174 6.94 14.84 -8.59
CA ARG A 174 5.51 14.73 -8.94
C ARG A 174 5.29 13.74 -10.08
N GLN A 175 6.05 13.86 -11.18
CA GLN A 175 5.95 12.95 -12.31
C GLN A 175 6.23 11.51 -11.91
N THR A 176 7.21 11.30 -11.04
CA THR A 176 7.52 9.98 -10.50
C THR A 176 6.32 9.47 -9.71
N ARG A 177 5.72 10.24 -8.79
CA ARG A 177 4.57 9.78 -8.01
C ARG A 177 3.34 9.50 -8.89
N VAL A 178 2.92 10.42 -9.75
CA VAL A 178 1.68 10.27 -10.53
C VAL A 178 1.76 9.18 -11.61
N ASN A 179 2.98 8.83 -12.05
CA ASN A 179 3.21 7.74 -13.02
C ASN A 179 3.65 6.43 -12.37
N SER A 180 4.03 6.44 -11.09
CA SER A 180 4.19 5.23 -10.29
C SER A 180 2.80 4.68 -10.02
N GLY A 181 2.28 3.87 -10.94
CA GLY A 181 1.02 3.17 -10.73
C GLY A 181 1.06 2.46 -9.38
N GLY A 182 0.21 2.88 -8.45
CA GLY A 182 0.12 2.24 -7.13
C GLY A 182 -0.03 0.75 -7.32
N ALA A 183 0.80 -0.06 -6.67
CA ALA A 183 0.68 -1.51 -6.73
C ALA A 183 -0.51 -1.95 -5.88
N HIS A 184 -1.70 -1.64 -6.35
CA HIS A 184 -2.91 -2.17 -5.78
C HIS A 184 -2.94 -3.67 -6.08
N LEU A 185 -3.20 -4.48 -5.05
CA LEU A 185 -3.49 -5.88 -5.26
C LEU A 185 -4.72 -5.99 -6.14
N ASP A 186 -4.51 -6.42 -7.40
CA ASP A 186 -5.61 -6.68 -8.33
C ASP A 186 -6.59 -7.67 -7.68
N VAL A 187 -7.88 -7.45 -7.91
CA VAL A 187 -8.98 -8.32 -7.46
C VAL A 187 -8.72 -9.78 -7.86
N ILE A 188 -8.15 -9.99 -9.06
CA ILE A 188 -7.78 -11.34 -9.52
C ILE A 188 -6.71 -11.95 -8.60
N PHE A 189 -5.72 -11.17 -8.20
CA PHE A 189 -4.65 -11.62 -7.31
C PHE A 189 -5.18 -11.96 -5.92
N ILE A 190 -6.07 -11.11 -5.37
CA ILE A 190 -6.76 -11.36 -4.09
C ILE A 190 -7.57 -12.66 -4.16
N ALA A 191 -8.30 -12.89 -5.26
CA ALA A 191 -9.10 -14.10 -5.43
C ALA A 191 -8.23 -15.37 -5.52
N ILE A 192 -7.12 -15.32 -6.27
CA ILE A 192 -6.17 -16.43 -6.38
C ILE A 192 -5.57 -16.76 -5.00
N MET A 193 -5.14 -15.74 -4.27
CA MET A 193 -4.62 -15.86 -2.91
C MET A 193 -5.65 -16.50 -1.98
N ALA A 194 -6.87 -15.95 -1.92
CA ALA A 194 -7.94 -16.47 -1.07
C ALA A 194 -8.26 -17.94 -1.41
N LEU A 195 -8.32 -18.28 -2.70
CA LEU A 195 -8.53 -19.64 -3.17
C LEU A 195 -7.41 -20.59 -2.73
N LEU A 196 -6.14 -20.19 -2.90
CA LEU A 196 -4.98 -20.98 -2.47
C LEU A 196 -4.96 -21.19 -0.95
N GLY A 197 -5.32 -20.16 -0.18
CA GLY A 197 -5.45 -20.25 1.28
C GLY A 197 -6.54 -21.25 1.69
N ILE A 198 -7.71 -21.16 1.08
CA ILE A 198 -8.81 -22.12 1.30
C ILE A 198 -8.38 -23.53 0.94
N ILE A 199 -7.79 -23.74 -0.24
CA ILE A 199 -7.32 -25.07 -0.68
C ILE A 199 -6.30 -25.64 0.30
N THR A 200 -5.35 -24.83 0.78
CA THR A 200 -4.33 -25.27 1.73
C THR A 200 -4.96 -25.73 3.04
N VAL A 201 -5.89 -24.95 3.59
CA VAL A 201 -6.59 -25.28 4.83
C VAL A 201 -7.46 -26.53 4.65
N LEU A 202 -8.18 -26.64 3.53
CA LEU A 202 -8.98 -27.83 3.21
C LEU A 202 -8.13 -29.09 3.11
N LEU A 203 -6.99 -29.01 2.42
CA LEU A 203 -6.09 -30.13 2.22
C LEU A 203 -5.54 -30.62 3.58
N VAL A 204 -5.09 -29.71 4.45
CA VAL A 204 -4.66 -30.09 5.81
C VAL A 204 -5.83 -30.58 6.67
N ALA A 205 -7.04 -30.05 6.49
CA ALA A 205 -8.22 -30.49 7.23
C ALA A 205 -8.71 -31.89 6.83
N VAL A 206 -8.62 -32.25 5.54
CA VAL A 206 -9.07 -33.55 5.02
C VAL A 206 -8.04 -34.66 5.26
N LEU A 207 -6.75 -34.39 5.14
CA LEU A 207 -5.75 -35.46 5.13
C LEU A 207 -5.49 -36.12 6.50
N PRO A 208 -5.53 -37.45 6.62
CA PRO A 208 -5.35 -38.17 7.89
C PRO A 208 -3.86 -38.28 8.27
N VAL A 209 -3.19 -37.16 8.51
CA VAL A 209 -1.75 -37.12 8.82
C VAL A 209 -1.43 -37.56 10.26
N THR A 210 -2.42 -37.62 11.14
CA THR A 210 -2.22 -37.92 12.58
C THR A 210 -3.21 -38.96 13.10
N SER A 211 -2.72 -39.87 13.96
CA SER A 211 -3.52 -40.96 14.54
C SER A 211 -4.42 -40.50 15.70
N SER A 212 -4.11 -39.37 16.34
CA SER A 212 -4.86 -38.85 17.48
C SER A 212 -5.82 -37.73 17.07
N ARG A 213 -7.10 -37.85 17.47
CA ARG A 213 -8.14 -36.83 17.26
C ARG A 213 -7.72 -35.44 17.75
N LYS A 214 -7.03 -35.36 18.89
CA LYS A 214 -6.55 -34.08 19.45
C LYS A 214 -5.44 -33.47 18.59
N SER A 215 -4.55 -34.31 18.07
CA SER A 215 -3.45 -33.87 17.20
C SER A 215 -3.97 -33.34 15.86
N LYS A 216 -5.02 -33.97 15.32
CA LYS A 216 -5.71 -33.49 14.10
C LYS A 216 -6.32 -32.10 14.28
N TRP A 217 -7.05 -31.89 15.38
CA TRP A 217 -7.61 -30.57 15.72
C TRP A 217 -6.51 -29.51 15.83
N LEU A 218 -5.44 -29.81 16.56
CA LEU A 218 -4.33 -28.90 16.74
C LEU A 218 -3.66 -28.54 15.40
N GLN A 219 -3.41 -29.54 14.54
CA GLN A 219 -2.79 -29.35 13.22
C GLN A 219 -3.66 -28.52 12.28
N SER A 220 -4.96 -28.82 12.17
CA SER A 220 -5.84 -28.10 11.25
C SER A 220 -6.10 -26.68 11.74
N LEU A 221 -6.31 -26.49 13.04
CA LEU A 221 -6.54 -25.16 13.61
C LEU A 221 -5.29 -24.28 13.54
N SER A 222 -4.09 -24.84 13.78
CA SER A 222 -2.85 -24.07 13.69
C SER A 222 -2.62 -23.55 12.27
N VAL A 223 -2.84 -24.39 11.25
CA VAL A 223 -2.73 -23.97 9.84
C VAL A 223 -3.79 -22.95 9.47
N ALA A 224 -5.05 -23.15 9.86
CA ALA A 224 -6.12 -22.20 9.58
C ALA A 224 -5.86 -20.82 10.19
N ILE A 225 -5.42 -20.77 11.46
CA ILE A 225 -5.06 -19.52 12.14
C ILE A 225 -3.85 -18.88 11.47
N ALA A 226 -2.78 -19.64 11.20
CA ALA A 226 -1.58 -19.10 10.57
C ALA A 226 -1.88 -18.52 9.18
N THR A 227 -2.59 -19.26 8.34
CA THR A 227 -3.02 -18.77 7.01
C THR A 227 -3.89 -17.52 7.13
N GLY A 228 -4.86 -17.52 8.06
CA GLY A 228 -5.74 -16.37 8.28
C GLY A 228 -4.98 -15.12 8.75
N LEU A 229 -4.03 -15.28 9.66
CA LEU A 229 -3.19 -14.18 10.15
C LEU A 229 -2.27 -13.62 9.06
N ILE A 230 -1.64 -14.48 8.27
CA ILE A 230 -0.76 -14.02 7.18
C ILE A 230 -1.56 -13.29 6.10
N MET A 231 -2.72 -13.84 5.70
CA MET A 231 -3.62 -13.17 4.76
C MET A 231 -4.11 -11.83 5.30
N SER A 232 -4.47 -11.80 6.59
CA SER A 232 -4.88 -10.58 7.25
C SER A 232 -3.78 -9.52 7.24
N LEU A 233 -2.52 -9.90 7.41
CA LEU A 233 -1.40 -8.96 7.35
C LEU A 233 -1.25 -8.36 5.95
N ILE A 234 -1.36 -9.20 4.91
CA ILE A 234 -1.25 -8.75 3.50
C ILE A 234 -2.35 -7.74 3.17
N PHE A 235 -3.60 -8.05 3.54
CA PHE A 235 -4.71 -7.14 3.28
C PHE A 235 -4.68 -5.91 4.17
N TYR A 236 -4.12 -5.98 5.38
CA TYR A 236 -3.90 -4.81 6.22
C TYR A 236 -2.93 -3.83 5.56
N ILE A 237 -1.77 -4.30 5.09
CA ILE A 237 -0.78 -3.45 4.41
C ILE A 237 -1.37 -2.84 3.13
N SER A 238 -2.20 -3.61 2.41
CA SER A 238 -2.88 -3.15 1.19
C SER A 238 -4.16 -2.32 1.45
N SER A 239 -4.54 -2.07 2.71
CA SER A 239 -5.78 -1.36 3.04
C SER A 239 -5.58 0.15 3.08
N ASP A 240 -6.64 0.89 2.75
CA ASP A 240 -6.61 2.36 2.75
C ASP A 240 -6.32 2.94 4.15
N ASP A 241 -6.71 2.25 5.23
CA ASP A 241 -6.41 2.67 6.62
C ASP A 241 -4.90 2.64 6.93
N TYR A 242 -4.15 1.73 6.30
CA TYR A 242 -2.69 1.69 6.50
C TYR A 242 -2.03 2.90 5.84
N SER A 243 -2.40 3.20 4.59
CA SER A 243 -1.79 4.28 3.83
C SER A 243 -2.18 5.66 4.34
N HIS A 244 -3.47 5.86 4.67
CA HIS A 244 -3.94 7.14 5.17
C HIS A 244 -3.23 7.59 6.44
N ARG A 245 -2.83 6.67 7.33
CA ARG A 245 -2.11 7.03 8.55
C ARG A 245 -0.70 7.56 8.27
N ALA A 246 -0.01 6.94 7.32
CA ALA A 246 1.33 7.39 6.92
C ALA A 246 1.24 8.75 6.21
N GLU A 247 0.29 8.88 5.28
CA GLU A 247 0.04 10.10 4.51
C GLU A 247 -0.40 11.26 5.41
N GLN A 248 -1.26 11.03 6.42
CA GLN A 248 -1.73 12.06 7.36
C GLN A 248 -0.59 12.76 8.11
N GLY A 249 0.40 12.02 8.59
CA GLY A 249 1.55 12.63 9.28
C GLY A 249 2.39 13.52 8.36
N GLN A 250 2.41 13.23 7.06
CA GLN A 250 3.07 14.06 6.07
C GLN A 250 2.22 15.29 5.71
N VAL A 251 0.89 15.12 5.62
CA VAL A 251 -0.07 16.22 5.38
C VAL A 251 -0.07 17.22 6.54
N GLU A 252 -0.03 16.76 7.80
CA GLU A 252 0.07 17.66 8.95
C GLU A 252 1.34 18.52 8.88
N ARG A 253 2.48 17.90 8.53
CA ARG A 253 3.76 18.62 8.37
C ARG A 253 3.68 19.70 7.29
N ILE A 254 3.08 19.42 6.13
CA ILE A 254 2.99 20.42 5.07
C ILE A 254 2.04 21.56 5.44
N TYR A 255 0.97 21.30 6.20
CA TYR A 255 0.11 22.38 6.72
C TYR A 255 0.80 23.27 7.74
N GLU A 256 1.74 22.74 8.55
CA GLU A 256 2.56 23.57 9.45
C GLU A 256 3.43 24.55 8.67
N LEU A 257 3.93 24.17 7.48
CA LEU A 257 4.68 25.05 6.59
C LEU A 257 3.81 26.21 6.04
N PHE A 258 2.52 25.97 5.82
CA PHE A 258 1.56 26.94 5.30
C PHE A 258 0.77 27.72 6.37
N ASN A 259 1.03 27.48 7.65
CA ASN A 259 0.55 28.34 8.75
C ASN A 259 1.62 29.35 9.18
#